data_AF-U1GSW8-F1
#
_entry.id   AF-U1GSW8-F1
#
_cell.length_a   1.000
_cell.length_b   1.000
_cell.length_c   1.000
_cell.angle_alpha   90.00
_cell.angle_beta   90.00
_cell.angle_gamma   90.00
#
_symmetry.space_group_name_H-M   'P 1'
#
loop_
_entity.id
_entity.type
_entity.pdbx_description
1 polymer ?
#
loop_
_entity_poly.entity_id
_entity_poly.type
_entity_poly.pdbx_seq_one_letter_code
_entity_poly.pdbx_strand_id
1 'polypeptide(L)' 'MQEYFDKTFCLEVWGDYACFTRPEMKVERVSYDVITPSAA' A
#
# COMPACT_ATOMS: atom_id res chain seq x y z
N MET A 1 -26.90 11.09 -5.66
CA MET A 1 -26.05 10.97 -4.46
C MET A 1 -24.72 11.60 -4.85
N GLN A 2 -24.41 12.76 -4.28
CA GLN A 2 -23.28 13.59 -4.70
C GLN A 2 -21.99 12.99 -4.09
N GLU A 3 -21.07 12.45 -4.88
CA GLU A 3 -19.75 12.08 -4.36
C GLU A 3 -18.75 13.20 -4.66
N TYR A 4 -18.23 13.77 -3.58
CA TYR A 4 -17.28 14.86 -3.57
C TYR A 4 -15.90 14.34 -4.02
N PHE A 5 -15.40 14.80 -5.17
CA PHE A 5 -14.08 14.44 -5.69
C PHE A 5 -13.07 15.57 -5.47
N ASP A 6 -12.47 15.63 -4.28
CA ASP A 6 -11.18 16.32 -4.10
C ASP A 6 -10.06 15.32 -4.42
N LYS A 7 -9.90 14.96 -5.69
CA LYS A 7 -8.76 14.15 -6.15
C LYS A 7 -7.74 15.09 -6.78
N THR A 8 -6.80 15.59 -5.99
CA THR A 8 -5.64 16.32 -6.55
C THR A 8 -4.90 15.41 -7.53
N PHE A 9 -4.71 14.12 -7.20
CA PHE A 9 -4.30 13.04 -8.12
C PHE A 9 -4.78 11.68 -7.57
N CYS A 10 -4.99 10.68 -8.44
CA CYS A 10 -5.32 9.31 -8.06
C CYS A 10 -4.68 8.35 -9.07
N LEU A 11 -3.93 7.37 -8.58
CA LEU A 11 -3.21 6.39 -9.40
C LEU A 11 -3.63 4.98 -9.01
N GLU A 12 -3.90 4.14 -10.02
CA GLU A 12 -4.07 2.70 -9.83
C GLU A 12 -2.70 2.03 -9.98
N VAL A 13 -2.28 1.27 -8.98
CA VAL A 13 -0.98 0.59 -8.94
C VAL A 13 -1.22 -0.91 -8.83
N TRP A 14 -0.54 -1.70 -9.66
CA TRP A 14 -0.59 -3.17 -9.63
C TRP A 14 0.77 -3.78 -9.99
N GLY A 15 0.98 -5.04 -9.59
CA GLY A 15 2.17 -5.81 -9.91
C GLY A 15 2.04 -7.24 -9.39
N ASP A 16 2.83 -8.16 -9.95
CA ASP A 16 2.75 -9.59 -9.61
C ASP A 16 3.24 -9.90 -8.17
N TYR A 17 4.09 -9.02 -7.62
CA TYR A 17 4.65 -9.16 -6.28
C TYR A 17 4.69 -7.82 -5.55
N ALA A 18 4.39 -7.84 -4.25
CA ALA A 18 4.55 -6.71 -3.34
C ALA A 18 5.12 -7.20 -1.99
N CYS A 19 6.06 -6.46 -1.39
CA CYS A 19 6.66 -6.82 -0.11
C CYS A 19 6.75 -5.62 0.85
N PHE A 20 5.66 -5.34 1.55
CA PHE A 20 5.61 -4.30 2.60
C PHE A 20 6.18 -4.83 3.91
N THR A 21 7.49 -4.72 4.11
CA THR A 21 8.19 -5.43 5.19
C THR A 21 7.70 -5.01 6.58
N ARG A 22 7.29 -6.00 7.38
CA ARG A 22 6.94 -5.84 8.80
C ARG A 22 8.22 -5.68 9.65
N PRO A 23 8.48 -4.54 10.30
CA PRO A 23 9.71 -4.32 11.08
C PRO A 23 9.82 -5.20 12.32
N GLU A 24 8.71 -5.72 12.83
CA GLU A 24 8.64 -6.64 13.98
C GLU A 24 9.24 -8.02 13.69
N MET A 25 9.25 -8.47 12.43
CA MET A 25 9.80 -9.76 12.04
C MET A 25 11.22 -9.56 11.51
N LYS A 26 12.21 -10.08 12.27
CA LYS A 26 13.64 -9.84 11.99
C LYS A 26 14.37 -10.99 11.29
N VAL A 27 13.82 -12.20 11.37
CA VAL A 27 14.44 -13.41 10.81
C VAL A 27 14.02 -13.59 9.35
N GLU A 28 12.73 -13.47 9.07
CA GLU A 28 12.16 -13.60 7.73
C GLU A 28 11.42 -12.32 7.33
N ARG A 29 11.45 -11.99 6.05
CA ARG A 29 10.71 -10.84 5.51
C ARG A 29 9.26 -11.25 5.29
N VAL A 30 8.35 -10.61 6.02
CA VAL A 30 6.92 -10.82 5.87
C VAL A 30 6.28 -9.50 5.43
N SER A 31 5.38 -9.58 4.45
CA SER A 31 4.64 -8.42 3.96
C SER A 31 3.43 -8.11 4.85
N TYR A 32 3.09 -6.83 5.00
CA TYR A 32 1.74 -6.44 5.40
C TYR A 32 0.72 -6.88 4.35
N ASP A 33 -0.52 -7.10 4.78
CA ASP A 33 -1.61 -7.58 3.92
C ASP A 33 -2.08 -6.50 2.93
N VAL A 34 -1.77 -5.23 3.23
CA VAL A 34 -2.05 -4.05 2.42
C VAL A 34 -0.84 -3.12 2.37
N ILE A 35 -0.80 -2.25 1.35
CA ILE A 35 0.19 -1.19 1.21
C ILE A 35 0.18 -0.25 2.42
N THR A 36 1.35 0.09 2.93
CA THR A 36 1.48 1.06 4.02
C THR A 36 1.45 2.49 3.44
N PRO A 37 0.98 3.51 4.19
CA PRO A 37 0.97 4.88 3.70
C PRO A 37 2.35 5.42 3.31
N SER A 38 3.42 4.88 3.89
CA SER A 38 4.80 5.22 3.53
C SER A 38 5.25 4.63 2.19
N ALA A 39 4.55 3.63 1.68
CA ALA A 39 4.84 2.97 0.42
C ALA A 39 3.91 3.43 -0.72
N ALA A 40 2.88 4.23 -0.41
CA ALA A 40 1.97 4.86 -1.36
C ALA A 40 2.49 6.21 -1.88
#